data_AF-A0A5J4R4L2-F1
#
_entry.id   AF-A0A5J4R4L2-F1
#
_cell.length_a   1.000
_cell.length_b   1.000
_cell.length_c   1.000
_cell.angle_alpha   90.00
_cell.angle_beta   90.00
_cell.angle_gamma   90.00
#
_symmetry.space_group_name_H-M   'P 1'
#
loop_
_entity.id
_entity.type
_entity.pdbx_description
1 polymer ?
#
loop_
_entity_poly.entity_id
_entity_poly.type
_entity_poly.pdbx_seq_one_letter_code
_entity_poly.pdbx_strand_id
1 'polypeptide(L)'
;MLLDLQSVIESLSNNCDKKVWVACTAQQTIESVTVDSGVYSTDDAYGKIMGRFETRVSLESTDPAYITQKRILDKKATAAIELKKLYQEKKDAILNQFQMGHELYKGFHTEDDFILSYPFIPYQFRLISKVFDAFQRLEYVLAEVKDNERSVLKITHETAKLNADVEVGHFIPFDAFFNQMFW
;
A
#
# COMPACT_ATOMS: atom_id res chain seq x y z
N MET A 1 -29.88 -12.92 -9.56
CA MET A 1 -28.64 -12.20 -9.18
C MET A 1 -28.19 -11.18 -10.23
N LEU A 2 -27.96 -11.57 -11.49
CA LEU A 2 -27.48 -10.64 -12.54
C LEU A 2 -28.57 -9.65 -13.02
N LEU A 3 -29.82 -10.11 -13.05
CA LEU A 3 -31.01 -9.28 -13.32
C LEU A 3 -31.26 -8.25 -12.20
N ASP A 4 -30.90 -8.57 -10.96
CA ASP A 4 -31.18 -7.70 -9.80
C ASP A 4 -30.27 -6.47 -9.77
N LEU A 5 -28.98 -6.63 -10.10
CA LEU A 5 -28.04 -5.52 -10.19
C LEU A 5 -28.41 -4.55 -11.32
N GLN A 6 -28.91 -5.11 -12.44
CA GLN A 6 -29.35 -4.31 -13.57
C GLN A 6 -30.56 -3.44 -13.21
N SER A 7 -31.59 -4.01 -12.58
CA SER A 7 -32.74 -3.22 -12.13
C SER A 7 -32.36 -2.15 -11.11
N VAL A 8 -31.37 -2.41 -10.24
CA VAL A 8 -30.86 -1.41 -9.29
C VAL A 8 -30.14 -0.27 -10.00
N ILE A 9 -29.24 -0.55 -10.95
CA ILE A 9 -28.52 0.49 -11.71
C ILE A 9 -29.49 1.34 -12.54
N GLU A 10 -30.46 0.71 -13.21
CA GLU A 10 -31.46 1.42 -14.02
C GLU A 10 -32.39 2.30 -13.16
N SER A 11 -32.82 1.80 -11.99
CA SER A 11 -33.63 2.57 -11.05
C SER A 11 -32.87 3.77 -10.48
N LEU A 12 -31.59 3.59 -10.13
CA LEU A 12 -30.74 4.69 -9.63
C LEU A 12 -30.47 5.73 -10.72
N SER A 13 -30.20 5.28 -11.94
CA SER A 13 -29.98 6.16 -13.10
C SER A 13 -31.21 7.03 -13.39
N ASN A 14 -32.41 6.42 -13.38
CA ASN A 14 -33.67 7.11 -13.65
C ASN A 14 -34.11 8.04 -12.50
N ASN A 15 -33.94 7.61 -11.24
CA ASN A 15 -34.36 8.41 -10.09
C ASN A 15 -33.37 9.53 -9.74
N CYS A 16 -32.12 9.45 -10.20
CA CYS A 16 -31.06 10.40 -9.84
C CYS A 16 -30.47 11.17 -11.03
N ASP A 17 -31.18 11.24 -12.16
CA ASP A 17 -30.80 11.98 -13.38
C ASP A 17 -29.35 11.71 -13.85
N LYS A 18 -28.87 10.46 -13.72
CA LYS A 18 -27.49 10.08 -14.07
C LYS A 18 -26.39 10.88 -13.33
N LYS A 19 -26.71 11.50 -12.19
CA LYS A 19 -25.75 12.26 -11.36
C LYS A 19 -25.04 11.41 -10.30
N VAL A 20 -25.22 10.09 -10.34
CA VAL A 20 -24.71 9.15 -9.35
C VAL A 20 -23.71 8.20 -10.00
N TRP A 21 -22.57 8.02 -9.35
CA TRP A 21 -21.55 7.05 -9.73
C TRP A 21 -21.73 5.76 -8.93
N VAL A 22 -21.77 4.63 -9.64
CA VAL A 22 -21.82 3.30 -9.03
C VAL A 22 -20.48 2.61 -9.29
N ALA A 23 -19.75 2.31 -8.22
CA ALA A 23 -18.48 1.58 -8.28
C ALA A 23 -18.64 0.22 -7.60
N CYS A 24 -18.13 -0.83 -8.24
CA CYS A 24 -18.02 -2.16 -7.66
C CYS A 24 -16.55 -2.47 -7.40
N THR A 25 -16.22 -2.96 -6.21
CA THR A 25 -14.83 -3.31 -5.84
C THR A 25 -14.77 -4.80 -5.49
N ALA A 26 -13.71 -5.47 -5.93
CA ALA A 26 -13.41 -6.86 -5.58
C ALA A 26 -12.02 -6.91 -4.94
N GLN A 27 -11.85 -7.72 -3.89
CA GLN A 27 -10.59 -7.84 -3.14
C GLN A 27 -9.50 -8.62 -3.89
N GLN A 28 -9.89 -9.34 -4.95
CA GLN A 28 -9.02 -10.16 -5.77
C GLN A 28 -9.29 -9.78 -7.23
N THR A 29 -8.25 -9.75 -8.07
CA THR A 29 -8.44 -9.66 -9.52
C THR A 29 -9.35 -10.81 -9.94
N ILE A 30 -10.38 -10.54 -10.74
CA ILE A 30 -11.37 -11.58 -11.06
C ILE A 30 -10.72 -12.82 -11.72
N GLU A 31 -9.57 -12.63 -12.37
CA GLU A 31 -8.73 -13.72 -12.90
C GLU A 31 -8.24 -14.72 -11.83
N SER A 32 -7.88 -14.28 -10.62
CA SER A 32 -7.40 -15.21 -9.57
C SER A 32 -8.53 -16.06 -8.98
N VAL A 33 -9.76 -15.53 -8.93
CA VAL A 33 -10.95 -16.25 -8.45
C VAL A 33 -11.41 -17.31 -9.45
N THR A 34 -11.25 -17.06 -10.76
CA THR A 34 -11.61 -18.03 -11.82
C THR A 34 -10.73 -19.26 -11.84
N VAL A 35 -9.44 -19.13 -11.49
CA VAL A 35 -8.49 -20.25 -11.44
C VAL A 35 -8.76 -21.16 -10.23
N ASP A 36 -9.05 -20.57 -9.07
CA ASP A 36 -9.27 -21.33 -7.82
C ASP A 36 -10.65 -22.02 -7.78
N SER A 37 -11.61 -21.54 -8.57
CA SER A 37 -12.95 -22.13 -8.67
C SER A 37 -13.07 -23.23 -9.75
N GLY A 38 -11.99 -23.57 -10.45
CA GLY A 38 -11.98 -24.59 -11.50
C GLY A 38 -12.80 -24.23 -12.76
N VAL A 39 -13.16 -22.95 -12.93
CA VAL A 39 -13.96 -22.47 -14.07
C VAL A 39 -13.01 -22.13 -15.21
N TYR A 40 -12.65 -23.14 -16.00
CA TYR A 40 -11.94 -22.93 -17.25
C TYR A 40 -12.93 -22.44 -18.32
N SER A 41 -12.86 -21.14 -18.57
CA SER A 41 -13.38 -20.46 -19.76
C SER A 41 -14.90 -20.26 -19.84
N THR A 42 -15.26 -19.08 -20.36
CA THR A 42 -16.54 -18.77 -21.04
C THR A 42 -17.80 -18.81 -20.19
N ASP A 43 -18.01 -17.78 -19.38
CA ASP A 43 -19.38 -17.37 -19.07
C ASP A 43 -19.70 -16.13 -19.91
N ASP A 44 -20.55 -16.29 -20.93
CA ASP A 44 -21.09 -15.18 -21.75
C ASP A 44 -21.66 -14.06 -20.87
N ALA A 45 -22.15 -14.44 -19.69
CA ALA A 45 -22.59 -13.53 -18.64
C ALA A 45 -21.44 -12.65 -18.10
N TYR A 46 -20.25 -13.21 -17.88
CA TYR A 46 -19.07 -12.47 -17.41
C TYR A 46 -18.59 -11.46 -18.45
N GLY A 47 -18.50 -11.86 -19.72
CA GLY A 47 -18.19 -10.96 -20.83
C GLY A 47 -19.21 -9.82 -20.96
N LYS A 48 -20.51 -10.12 -20.84
CA LYS A 48 -21.59 -9.13 -20.85
C LYS A 48 -21.55 -8.18 -19.67
N ILE A 49 -21.18 -8.64 -18.48
CA ILE A 49 -20.98 -7.78 -17.30
C ILE A 49 -19.76 -6.88 -17.53
N MET A 50 -18.66 -7.46 -18.00
CA MET A 50 -17.40 -6.73 -18.17
C MET A 50 -17.45 -5.68 -19.26
N GLY A 51 -18.23 -5.91 -20.32
CA GLY A 51 -18.50 -4.90 -21.35
C GLY A 51 -19.36 -3.73 -20.88
N ARG A 52 -20.08 -3.85 -19.74
CA ARG A 52 -20.89 -2.76 -19.16
C ARG A 52 -20.10 -1.83 -18.24
N PHE A 53 -18.96 -2.30 -17.72
CA PHE A 53 -18.00 -1.47 -16.99
C PHE A 53 -16.91 -1.01 -17.94
N GLU A 54 -17.27 -0.10 -18.84
CA GLU A 54 -16.43 0.38 -19.94
C GLU A 54 -15.13 1.04 -19.43
N THR A 55 -15.18 1.67 -18.25
CA THR A 55 -14.02 2.22 -17.56
C THR A 55 -13.54 1.25 -16.48
N ARG A 56 -12.46 0.53 -16.76
CA ARG A 56 -11.73 -0.22 -15.73
C ARG A 56 -10.72 0.71 -15.08
N VAL A 57 -11.05 1.24 -13.91
CA VAL A 57 -10.03 1.80 -13.04
C VAL A 57 -9.35 0.61 -12.38
N SER A 58 -8.21 0.20 -12.91
CA SER A 58 -7.34 -0.68 -12.16
C SER A 58 -6.89 0.11 -10.94
N LEU A 59 -7.44 -0.23 -9.79
CA LEU A 59 -6.80 0.06 -8.52
C LEU A 59 -5.62 -0.91 -8.44
N GLU A 60 -4.62 -0.74 -9.32
CA GLU A 60 -3.31 -1.31 -9.04
C GLU A 60 -2.97 -0.84 -7.65
N SER A 61 -2.66 -1.79 -6.76
CA SER A 61 -2.19 -1.49 -5.42
C SER A 61 -1.10 -0.44 -5.59
N THR A 62 -1.45 0.81 -5.29
CA THR A 62 -0.51 1.91 -5.38
C THR A 62 0.60 1.49 -4.46
N ASP A 63 1.84 1.43 -4.97
CA ASP A 63 3.01 0.86 -4.29
C ASP A 63 2.80 0.92 -2.77
N PRO A 64 2.65 -0.22 -2.07
CA PRO A 64 2.37 -0.22 -0.64
C PRO A 64 3.31 0.70 0.15
N ALA A 65 4.52 0.94 -0.37
CA ALA A 65 5.43 1.97 0.14
C ALA A 65 4.85 3.39 0.07
N TYR A 66 4.29 3.82 -1.08
CA TYR A 66 3.64 5.12 -1.25
C TYR A 66 2.40 5.28 -0.36
N ILE A 67 1.57 4.24 -0.23
CA ILE A 67 0.42 4.25 0.68
C ILE A 67 0.89 4.38 2.13
N THR A 68 1.93 3.63 2.52
CA THR A 68 2.48 3.64 3.88
C THR A 68 3.09 5.00 4.21
N GLN A 69 3.92 5.54 3.33
CA GLN A 69 4.50 6.88 3.45
C GLN A 69 3.41 7.93 3.66
N LYS A 70 2.38 7.94 2.81
CA LYS A 70 1.36 9.00 2.85
C LYS A 70 0.33 8.83 3.97
N ARG A 71 -0.04 7.61 4.34
CA ARG A 71 -1.06 7.37 5.39
C ARG A 71 -0.49 7.42 6.80
N ILE A 72 0.72 6.91 7.01
CA ILE A 72 1.28 6.74 8.36
C ILE A 72 2.24 7.88 8.71
N LEU A 73 2.98 8.37 7.72
CA LEU A 73 4.11 9.27 7.93
C LEU A 73 3.81 10.70 7.48
N ASP A 74 2.54 11.07 7.31
CA ASP A 74 2.20 12.44 6.95
C ASP A 74 2.71 13.44 8.01
N LYS A 75 3.38 14.49 7.55
CA LYS A 75 4.15 15.39 8.41
C LYS A 75 3.38 16.66 8.69
N LYS A 76 3.43 17.12 9.96
CA LYS A 76 3.04 18.50 10.29
C LYS A 76 3.95 19.48 9.53
N ALA A 77 3.41 20.62 9.12
CA ALA A 77 4.15 21.63 8.36
C ALA A 77 5.47 22.06 9.06
N THR A 78 5.46 22.22 10.38
CA THR A 78 6.66 22.56 11.15
C THR A 78 7.73 21.47 11.09
N ALA A 79 7.34 20.20 11.20
CA ALA A 79 8.24 19.05 11.11
C ALA A 79 8.81 18.91 9.70
N ALA A 80 8.02 19.18 8.66
CA ALA A 80 8.50 19.15 7.28
C ALA A 80 9.60 20.20 7.04
N ILE A 81 9.46 21.41 7.61
CA ILE A 81 10.48 22.48 7.52
C ILE A 81 11.77 22.05 8.23
N GLU A 82 11.67 21.44 9.41
CA GLU A 82 12.83 20.94 10.16
C GLU A 82 13.56 19.83 9.39
N LEU A 83 12.82 18.86 8.86
CA LEU A 83 13.38 17.76 8.05
C LEU A 83 14.02 18.25 6.76
N LYS A 84 13.42 19.26 6.12
CA LYS A 84 14.00 19.93 4.95
C LYS A 84 15.35 20.55 5.28
N LYS A 85 15.45 21.26 6.41
CA LYS A 85 16.72 21.84 6.86
C LYS A 85 17.76 20.75 7.14
N LEU A 86 17.37 19.70 7.86
CA LEU A 86 18.24 18.55 8.14
C LEU A 86 18.75 17.89 6.84
N TYR A 87 17.87 17.67 5.87
CA TYR A 87 18.22 17.08 4.58
C TYR A 87 19.21 17.97 3.83
N GLN A 88 19.00 19.28 3.79
CA GLN A 88 19.90 20.21 3.12
C GLN A 88 21.29 20.26 3.77
N GLU A 89 21.35 20.21 5.11
CA GLU A 89 22.60 20.20 5.86
C GLU A 89 23.38 18.88 5.68
N LYS A 90 22.68 17.75 5.54
CA LYS A 90 23.29 16.40 5.51
C LYS A 90 23.10 15.64 4.21
N LYS A 91 22.73 16.33 3.12
CA LYS A 91 22.28 15.74 1.86
C LYS A 91 23.22 14.65 1.35
N ASP A 92 24.51 14.98 1.21
CA ASP A 92 25.49 14.05 0.64
C ASP A 92 25.70 12.82 1.53
N ALA A 93 25.70 13.01 2.85
CA ALA A 93 25.81 11.90 3.79
C ALA A 93 24.59 10.96 3.69
N ILE A 94 23.39 11.51 3.65
CA ILE A 94 22.13 10.75 3.53
C ILE A 94 22.10 9.98 2.21
N LEU A 95 22.38 10.65 1.09
CA LEU A 95 22.34 10.02 -0.23
C LEU A 95 23.39 8.91 -0.38
N ASN A 96 24.61 9.13 0.10
CA ASN A 96 25.68 8.13 0.00
C ASN A 96 25.46 6.94 0.94
N GLN A 97 24.97 7.17 2.17
CA GLN A 97 24.72 6.09 3.13
C GLN A 97 23.62 5.14 2.67
N PHE A 98 22.62 5.65 1.96
CA PHE A 98 21.48 4.87 1.48
C PHE A 98 21.47 4.70 -0.04
N GLN A 99 22.63 4.82 -0.69
CA GLN A 99 22.76 4.60 -2.12
C GLN A 99 22.57 3.11 -2.42
N MET A 100 21.43 2.76 -3.01
CA MET A 100 21.14 1.41 -3.46
C MET A 100 21.32 1.31 -4.97
N GLY A 101 22.24 0.46 -5.42
CA GLY A 101 22.44 0.16 -6.84
C GLY A 101 21.40 -0.79 -7.45
N HIS A 102 20.19 -0.84 -6.89
CA HIS A 102 19.17 -1.84 -7.22
C HIS A 102 17.85 -1.17 -7.63
N GLU A 103 17.31 -1.51 -8.80
CA GLU A 103 16.11 -0.86 -9.37
C GLU A 103 14.89 -0.94 -8.44
N LEU A 104 14.75 -2.08 -7.76
CA LEU A 104 13.59 -2.37 -6.91
C LEU A 104 13.70 -1.85 -5.47
N TYR A 105 14.91 -1.68 -4.94
CA TYR A 105 15.13 -1.32 -3.54
C TYR A 105 15.79 0.05 -3.52
N LYS A 106 14.95 1.08 -3.41
CA LYS A 106 15.36 2.46 -3.60
C LYS A 106 15.83 3.09 -2.28
N GLY A 107 16.91 3.86 -2.36
CA GLY A 107 17.27 4.83 -1.33
C GLY A 107 16.50 6.15 -1.48
N PHE A 108 17.00 7.18 -0.83
CA PHE A 108 16.52 8.56 -1.04
C PHE A 108 17.04 9.09 -2.39
N HIS A 109 16.18 9.75 -3.18
CA HIS A 109 16.56 10.39 -4.44
C HIS A 109 16.32 11.90 -4.40
N THR A 110 15.23 12.31 -3.76
CA THR A 110 14.83 13.72 -3.62
C THR A 110 14.62 14.11 -2.16
N GLU A 111 14.57 15.42 -1.91
CA GLU A 111 14.19 15.99 -0.61
C GLU A 111 12.78 15.54 -0.21
N ASP A 112 11.85 15.49 -1.17
CA ASP A 112 10.48 15.06 -0.93
C ASP A 112 10.42 13.58 -0.53
N ASP A 113 11.19 12.70 -1.18
CA ASP A 113 11.27 11.29 -0.80
C ASP A 113 11.76 11.12 0.64
N PHE A 114 12.73 11.96 1.04
CA PHE A 114 13.25 11.99 2.40
C PHE A 114 12.17 12.40 3.40
N ILE A 115 11.49 13.52 3.16
CA ILE A 115 10.46 14.03 4.08
C ILE A 115 9.30 13.04 4.21
N LEU A 116 8.88 12.41 3.10
CA LEU A 116 7.77 11.45 3.07
C LEU A 116 8.10 10.13 3.74
N SER A 117 9.36 9.70 3.73
CA SER A 117 9.77 8.39 4.25
C SER A 117 10.36 8.44 5.64
N TYR A 118 10.92 9.59 6.06
CA TYR A 118 11.56 9.74 7.37
C TYR A 118 10.58 9.37 8.51
N PRO A 119 11.00 8.62 9.54
CA PRO A 119 12.38 8.21 9.86
C PRO A 119 12.82 6.86 9.22
N PHE A 120 12.04 6.32 8.30
CA PHE A 120 12.37 5.09 7.56
C PHE A 120 13.09 5.39 6.25
N ILE A 121 13.63 4.33 5.65
CA ILE A 121 14.31 4.39 4.35
C ILE A 121 13.41 3.72 3.30
N PRO A 122 13.25 4.27 2.08
CA PRO A 122 12.22 3.82 1.14
C PRO A 122 12.23 2.31 0.84
N TYR A 123 13.41 1.68 0.71
CA TYR A 123 13.51 0.24 0.47
C TYR A 123 12.88 -0.61 1.58
N GLN A 124 12.83 -0.12 2.82
CA GLN A 124 12.35 -0.87 3.97
C GLN A 124 10.88 -1.25 3.82
N PHE A 125 10.04 -0.36 3.28
CA PHE A 125 8.61 -0.65 3.06
C PHE A 125 8.41 -1.82 2.09
N ARG A 126 9.20 -1.84 1.01
CA ARG A 126 9.14 -2.96 0.06
C ARG A 126 9.67 -4.25 0.67
N LEU A 127 10.75 -4.15 1.45
CA LEU A 127 11.38 -5.30 2.07
C LEU A 127 10.46 -5.95 3.11
N ILE A 128 9.80 -5.16 3.96
CA ILE A 128 8.89 -5.69 4.97
C ILE A 128 7.67 -6.35 4.32
N SER A 129 7.08 -5.75 3.26
CA SER A 129 5.98 -6.39 2.53
C SER A 129 6.35 -7.78 1.99
N LYS A 130 7.56 -7.92 1.44
CA LYS A 130 8.07 -9.21 0.96
C LYS A 130 8.30 -10.21 2.10
N VAL A 131 8.74 -9.75 3.27
CA VAL A 131 8.90 -10.62 4.44
C VAL A 131 7.54 -11.17 4.88
N PHE A 132 6.51 -10.33 4.95
CA PHE A 132 5.16 -10.80 5.26
C PHE A 132 4.60 -11.74 4.20
N ASP A 133 4.81 -11.46 2.90
CA ASP A 133 4.43 -12.38 1.81
C ASP A 133 5.07 -13.76 1.99
N ALA A 134 6.34 -13.79 2.40
CA ALA A 134 7.07 -15.03 2.66
C ALA A 134 6.53 -15.76 3.91
N PHE A 135 6.27 -15.03 5.00
CA PHE A 135 5.68 -15.60 6.22
C PHE A 135 4.29 -16.19 5.98
N GLN A 136 3.46 -15.52 5.17
CA GLN A 136 2.15 -16.02 4.80
C GLN A 136 2.26 -17.32 4.00
N ARG A 137 3.20 -17.40 3.04
CA ARG A 137 3.43 -18.59 2.22
C ARG A 137 3.92 -19.80 3.04
N LEU A 138 4.69 -19.54 4.08
CA LEU A 138 5.29 -20.58 4.92
C LEU A 138 4.39 -21.00 6.09
N GLU A 139 3.14 -20.52 6.14
CA GLU A 139 2.14 -20.82 7.19
C GLU A 139 2.60 -20.50 8.63
N TYR A 140 3.63 -19.66 8.80
CA TYR A 140 4.11 -19.25 10.13
C TYR A 140 3.16 -18.28 10.85
N VAL A 141 2.19 -17.70 10.14
CA VAL A 141 1.25 -16.71 10.68
C VAL A 141 -0.16 -17.30 10.60
N LEU A 142 -0.87 -17.32 11.75
CA LEU A 142 -2.28 -17.71 11.83
C LEU A 142 -3.11 -16.93 10.78
N ALA A 143 -3.96 -17.64 10.05
CA ALA A 143 -4.74 -17.17 8.91
C ALA A 143 -5.69 -15.96 9.17
N GLU A 144 -5.70 -15.38 10.36
CA GLU A 144 -6.35 -14.10 10.68
C GLU A 144 -5.68 -12.89 10.00
N VAL A 145 -4.43 -13.04 9.53
CA VAL A 145 -3.66 -11.99 8.86
C VAL A 145 -3.74 -12.13 7.34
N LYS A 146 -4.96 -12.22 6.80
CA LYS A 146 -5.21 -12.34 5.35
C LYS A 146 -4.97 -11.03 4.56
N ASP A 147 -4.77 -9.91 5.25
CA ASP A 147 -4.56 -8.59 4.65
C ASP A 147 -3.11 -8.13 4.88
N ASN A 148 -2.22 -8.50 3.94
CA ASN A 148 -0.79 -8.22 4.03
C ASN A 148 -0.51 -6.71 4.13
N GLU A 149 -1.24 -5.91 3.36
CA GLU A 149 -1.10 -4.45 3.34
C GLU A 149 -1.45 -3.83 4.69
N ARG A 150 -2.53 -4.27 5.35
CA ARG A 150 -2.87 -3.79 6.71
C ARG A 150 -1.83 -4.17 7.75
N SER A 151 -1.19 -5.30 7.59
CA SER A 151 -0.18 -5.80 8.53
C SER A 151 1.09 -4.99 8.45
N VAL A 152 1.53 -4.71 7.22
CA VAL A 152 2.63 -3.77 6.94
C VAL A 152 2.32 -2.38 7.49
N LEU A 153 1.10 -1.86 7.27
CA LEU A 153 0.69 -0.56 7.80
C LEU A 153 0.71 -0.53 9.33
N LYS A 154 0.15 -1.56 9.98
CA LYS A 154 0.09 -1.66 11.44
C LYS A 154 1.48 -1.72 12.06
N ILE A 155 2.35 -2.60 11.57
CA ILE A 155 3.71 -2.74 12.12
C ILE A 155 4.53 -1.47 11.90
N THR A 156 4.37 -0.81 10.75
CA THR A 156 5.07 0.46 10.47
C THR A 156 4.60 1.54 11.44
N HIS A 157 3.29 1.65 11.66
CA HIS A 157 2.72 2.63 12.59
C HIS A 157 3.21 2.42 14.02
N GLU A 158 3.16 1.19 14.53
CA GLU A 158 3.63 0.88 15.88
C GLU A 158 5.14 1.11 16.01
N THR A 159 5.94 0.73 15.01
CA THR A 159 7.38 0.97 15.00
C THR A 159 7.69 2.48 15.03
N ALA A 160 6.96 3.28 14.24
CA ALA A 160 7.10 4.73 14.26
C ALA A 160 6.74 5.33 15.62
N LYS A 161 5.66 4.84 16.25
CA LYS A 161 5.19 5.29 17.55
C LYS A 161 6.18 4.98 18.68
N LEU A 162 6.79 3.79 18.66
CA LEU A 162 7.83 3.41 19.62
C LEU A 162 9.07 4.29 19.53
N ASN A 163 9.33 4.88 18.36
CA ASN A 163 10.48 5.74 18.10
C ASN A 163 10.09 7.24 18.02
N ALA A 164 8.90 7.61 18.49
CA ALA A 164 8.39 8.98 18.37
C ALA A 164 9.19 10.00 19.20
N ASP A 165 9.76 9.56 20.32
CA ASP A 165 10.54 10.39 21.23
C ASP A 165 12.05 10.39 20.92
N VAL A 166 12.47 9.70 19.84
CA VAL A 166 13.87 9.66 19.42
C VAL A 166 14.23 10.96 18.71
N GLU A 167 15.46 11.43 18.92
CA GLU A 167 15.97 12.67 18.34
C GLU A 167 15.90 12.69 16.80
N VAL A 168 15.54 13.84 16.25
CA VAL A 168 15.48 14.08 14.81
C VAL A 168 16.87 13.92 14.18
N GLY A 169 16.97 13.12 13.12
CA GLY A 169 18.23 12.68 12.51
C GLY A 169 18.55 11.22 12.75
N HIS A 170 17.82 10.53 13.62
CA HIS A 170 17.87 9.08 13.74
C HIS A 170 17.06 8.40 12.64
N PHE A 171 17.62 7.33 12.05
CA PHE A 171 16.93 6.46 11.10
C PHE A 171 16.56 5.16 11.78
N ILE A 172 15.30 4.74 11.63
CA ILE A 172 14.83 3.49 12.20
C ILE A 172 15.46 2.32 11.40
N PRO A 173 16.19 1.40 12.06
CA PRO A 173 16.77 0.26 11.38
C PRO A 173 15.69 -0.79 11.05
N PHE A 174 15.97 -1.66 10.07
CA PHE A 174 14.95 -2.59 9.56
C PHE A 174 14.53 -3.67 10.55
N ASP A 175 15.40 -4.04 11.48
CA ASP A 175 15.08 -4.99 12.55
C ASP A 175 14.00 -4.47 13.51
N ALA A 176 13.84 -3.14 13.63
CA ALA A 176 12.83 -2.54 14.49
C ALA A 176 11.39 -2.92 14.12
N PHE A 177 11.13 -3.31 12.87
CA PHE A 177 9.84 -3.85 12.43
C PHE A 177 9.49 -5.18 13.12
N PHE A 178 10.47 -5.95 13.57
CA PHE A 178 10.24 -7.27 14.17
C PHE A 178 10.11 -7.24 15.68
N ASN A 179 10.43 -6.10 16.30
CA ASN A 179 10.27 -5.91 17.74
C ASN A 179 8.88 -6.41 18.15
N GLN A 180 7.81 -5.93 17.52
CA GLN A 180 6.45 -6.33 17.91
C GLN A 180 5.96 -7.72 17.45
N MET A 181 6.77 -8.50 16.75
CA MET A 181 6.32 -9.80 16.21
C MET A 181 6.58 -10.99 17.13
N PHE A 182 7.51 -10.87 18.09
CA PHE A 182 8.01 -12.02 18.86
C PHE A 182 7.63 -12.00 20.35
N TRP A 183 6.58 -11.26 20.73
CA TRP A 183 6.10 -11.21 22.11
C TRP A 183 4.58 -11.27 22.23
#